data_AF-A0A4Q3SS87-F1
#
_entry.id   AF-A0A4Q3SS87-F1
#
_cell.length_a   1.000
_cell.length_b   1.000
_cell.length_c   1.000
_cell.angle_alpha   90.00
_cell.angle_beta   90.00
_cell.angle_gamma   90.00
#
_symmetry.space_group_name_H-M   'P 1'
#
loop_
_entity.id
_entity.type
_entity.pdbx_description
1 polymer ?
#
loop_
_entity_poly.entity_id
_entity_poly.type
_entity_poly.pdbx_seq_one_letter_code
_entity_poly.pdbx_strand_id
1 'polypeptide(L)'
;MNLKAIITGDLAASRKIDPKRREQLYTDLDSFLATLVPRWIVRYETYRGDSLQCESTSIQSSLRAALMIRTYIMAYSAGGKSKSKSRTKTTKGYFNNEFDIRLAIGIGTVDFIKNSKISTSDGEAFRISGEALDS
;
A
#
# COMPACT_ATOMS: atom_id res chain seq x y z
N MET A 1 15.16 16.34 -17.04
CA MET A 1 14.81 15.90 -15.67
C MET A 1 14.12 14.55 -15.78
N ASN A 2 14.45 13.60 -14.91
CA ASN A 2 13.81 12.28 -14.91
C ASN A 2 12.73 12.27 -13.82
N LEU A 3 11.46 12.35 -14.22
CA LEU A 3 10.33 12.31 -13.30
C LEU A 3 10.04 10.87 -12.88
N LYS A 4 9.71 10.67 -11.60
CA LYS A 4 9.28 9.39 -11.05
C LYS A 4 7.97 9.55 -10.29
N ALA A 5 7.30 8.43 -10.09
CA ALA A 5 6.11 8.34 -9.24
C ALA A 5 6.40 7.43 -8.05
N ILE A 6 6.22 7.98 -6.85
CA ILE A 6 6.37 7.28 -5.57
C ILE A 6 4.98 7.10 -4.97
N ILE A 7 4.66 5.86 -4.61
CA ILE A 7 3.43 5.53 -3.89
C ILE A 7 3.83 5.35 -2.43
N THR A 8 3.21 6.10 -1.53
CA THR A 8 3.39 5.91 -0.08
C THR A 8 2.04 5.52 0.52
N GLY A 9 2.05 4.59 1.48
CA GLY A 9 0.85 4.03 2.06
C GLY A 9 0.94 3.73 3.54
N ASP A 10 -0.20 3.75 4.20
CA ASP A 10 -0.37 3.43 5.63
C ASP A 10 -1.62 2.57 5.84
N LEU A 11 -1.44 1.39 6.43
CA LEU A 11 -2.51 0.45 6.73
C LEU A 11 -3.46 1.04 7.79
N ALA A 12 -4.70 1.27 7.38
CA ALA A 12 -5.71 1.87 8.23
C ALA A 12 -6.03 0.96 9.41
N ALA A 13 -5.98 1.53 10.62
CA ALA A 13 -6.35 0.85 11.86
C ALA A 13 -5.65 -0.52 12.09
N SER A 14 -4.45 -0.72 11.53
CA SER A 14 -3.70 -1.97 11.62
C SER A 14 -3.54 -2.49 13.07
N ARG A 15 -3.39 -1.57 14.03
CA ARG A 15 -3.30 -1.83 15.47
C ARG A 15 -4.53 -2.49 16.09
N LYS A 16 -5.70 -2.42 15.43
CA LYS A 16 -6.95 -3.07 15.87
C LYS A 16 -7.09 -4.49 15.31
N ILE A 17 -6.26 -4.87 14.34
CA ILE A 17 -6.23 -6.21 13.77
C ILE A 17 -5.55 -7.14 14.77
N ASP A 18 -6.16 -8.31 15.00
CA ASP A 18 -5.55 -9.39 15.76
C ASP A 18 -4.10 -9.66 15.30
N PRO A 19 -3.10 -9.78 16.21
CA PRO A 19 -1.70 -9.91 15.85
C PRO A 19 -1.40 -11.02 14.84
N LYS A 20 -2.04 -12.19 14.98
CA LYS A 20 -1.83 -13.33 14.07
C LYS A 20 -2.38 -13.04 12.68
N ARG A 21 -3.57 -12.43 12.59
CA ARG A 21 -4.15 -11.99 11.30
C ARG A 21 -3.32 -10.88 10.65
N ARG A 22 -2.72 -10.01 11.45
CA ARG A 22 -1.86 -8.92 10.98
C ARG A 22 -0.55 -9.43 10.41
N GLU A 23 0.09 -10.38 11.07
CA GLU A 23 1.29 -11.06 10.57
C GLU A 23 1.02 -11.82 9.26
N GLN A 24 -0.13 -12.51 9.17
CA GLN A 24 -0.57 -13.16 7.94
C GLN A 24 -0.78 -12.14 6.82
N LEU A 25 -1.46 -11.02 7.10
CA LEU A 25 -1.67 -9.94 6.13
C LEU A 25 -0.33 -9.43 5.59
N TYR A 26 0.67 -9.21 6.44
CA TYR A 26 1.96 -8.69 6.01
C TYR A 26 2.70 -9.68 5.11
N THR A 27 2.66 -10.97 5.44
CA THR A 27 3.26 -12.03 4.63
C THR A 27 2.58 -12.14 3.26
N ASP A 28 1.25 -12.11 3.24
CA ASP A 28 0.48 -12.22 2.01
C ASP A 28 0.61 -10.95 1.15
N LEU A 29 0.65 -9.78 1.78
CA LEU A 29 0.88 -8.49 1.12
C LEU A 29 2.27 -8.43 0.48
N ASP A 30 3.32 -8.88 1.17
CA ASP A 30 4.67 -8.97 0.59
C ASP A 30 4.67 -9.88 -0.65
N SER A 31 4.07 -11.06 -0.54
CA SER A 31 3.92 -11.99 -1.67
C SER A 31 3.17 -11.35 -2.84
N PHE A 32 2.10 -10.60 -2.56
CA PHE A 32 1.34 -9.87 -3.57
C PHE A 32 2.16 -8.75 -4.23
N LEU A 33 2.87 -7.93 -3.44
CA LEU A 33 3.70 -6.83 -3.95
C LEU A 33 4.82 -7.36 -4.84
N ALA A 34 5.41 -8.50 -4.51
CA ALA A 34 6.39 -9.18 -5.35
C ALA A 34 5.84 -9.51 -6.75
N THR A 35 4.55 -9.84 -6.89
CA THR A 35 3.91 -10.08 -8.21
C THR A 35 3.76 -8.82 -9.05
N LEU A 36 3.82 -7.64 -8.44
CA LEU A 36 3.75 -6.36 -9.15
C LEU A 36 5.10 -5.96 -9.76
N VAL A 37 6.20 -6.55 -9.28
CA VAL A 37 7.57 -6.31 -9.78
C VAL A 37 7.87 -7.20 -11.00
N PRO A 38 8.54 -6.70 -12.05
CA PRO A 38 8.90 -5.30 -12.31
C PRO A 38 7.82 -4.54 -13.12
N ARG A 39 6.67 -5.18 -13.37
CA ARG A 39 5.69 -4.71 -14.37
C ARG A 39 5.04 -3.38 -13.99
N TRP A 40 4.64 -3.22 -12.74
CA TRP A 40 3.89 -2.07 -12.25
C TRP A 40 4.71 -1.21 -11.29
N ILE A 41 5.59 -1.85 -10.54
CA ILE A 41 6.53 -1.22 -9.62
C ILE A 41 7.94 -1.75 -9.87
N VAL A 42 8.95 -0.90 -9.64
CA VAL A 42 10.38 -1.24 -9.74
C VAL A 42 10.84 -1.93 -8.47
N ARG A 43 10.42 -1.40 -7.32
CA ARG A 43 10.76 -1.87 -5.98
C ARG A 43 9.71 -1.41 -4.98
N TYR A 44 9.69 -2.05 -3.82
CA TYR A 44 8.87 -1.65 -2.69
C TYR A 44 9.60 -1.92 -1.38
N GLU A 45 9.13 -1.28 -0.31
CA GLU A 45 9.51 -1.57 1.06
C GLU A 45 8.27 -1.43 1.95
N THR A 46 8.02 -2.45 2.77
CA THR A 46 7.14 -2.31 3.95
C THR A 46 8.01 -2.02 5.17
N TYR A 47 7.68 -0.98 5.93
CA TYR A 47 8.42 -0.60 7.14
C TYR A 47 7.46 -0.32 8.29
N ARG A 48 7.93 -0.52 9.53
CA ARG A 48 7.13 -0.37 10.77
C ARG A 48 5.88 -1.25 10.85
N GLY A 49 5.70 -2.16 9.89
CA GLY A 49 4.60 -3.11 9.78
C GLY A 49 3.37 -2.53 9.08
N ASP A 50 3.06 -1.24 9.24
CA ASP A 50 1.88 -0.61 8.67
C ASP A 50 2.15 0.29 7.48
N SER A 51 3.40 0.68 7.24
CA SER A 51 3.77 1.59 6.16
C SER A 51 4.27 0.83 4.93
N LEU A 52 3.93 1.34 3.75
CA LEU A 52 4.36 0.86 2.45
C LEU A 52 4.92 2.00 1.63
N GLN A 53 6.01 1.75 0.90
CA GLN A 53 6.48 2.67 -0.13
C GLN A 53 6.90 1.91 -1.39
N CYS A 54 6.48 2.38 -2.55
CA CYS A 54 6.78 1.78 -3.85
C CYS A 54 7.30 2.81 -4.84
N GLU A 55 8.31 2.45 -5.62
CA GLU A 55 8.69 3.17 -6.84
C GLU A 55 7.92 2.56 -8.02
N SER A 56 7.11 3.34 -8.73
CA SER A 56 6.40 2.82 -9.91
C SER A 56 7.31 2.72 -11.13
N THR A 57 7.06 1.73 -12.00
CA THR A 57 7.77 1.54 -13.28
C THR A 57 7.57 2.72 -14.23
N SER A 58 6.43 3.41 -14.12
CA SER A 58 6.16 4.67 -14.83
C SER A 58 5.13 5.50 -14.08
N ILE A 59 5.02 6.78 -14.43
CA ILE A 59 3.99 7.67 -13.86
C ILE A 59 2.58 7.11 -14.12
N GLN A 60 2.33 6.57 -15.31
CA GLN A 60 1.03 6.02 -15.69
C GLN A 60 0.69 4.73 -14.94
N SER A 61 1.70 3.92 -14.61
CA SER A 61 1.51 2.69 -13.84
C SER A 61 1.20 2.95 -12.37
N SER A 62 1.56 4.12 -11.83
CA SER A 62 1.43 4.44 -10.41
C SER A 62 -0.02 4.31 -9.89
N LEU A 63 -0.99 4.90 -10.59
CA LEU A 63 -2.40 4.81 -10.22
C LEU A 63 -2.90 3.37 -10.27
N ARG A 64 -2.51 2.60 -11.29
CA ARG A 64 -2.91 1.20 -11.41
C ARG A 64 -2.33 0.36 -10.27
N ALA A 65 -1.05 0.53 -9.96
CA ALA A 65 -0.41 -0.14 -8.84
C ALA A 65 -1.09 0.21 -7.50
N ALA A 66 -1.39 1.49 -7.27
CA ALA A 66 -2.09 1.95 -6.07
C ALA A 66 -3.49 1.32 -5.95
N LEU A 67 -4.26 1.27 -7.04
CA LEU A 67 -5.58 0.62 -7.05
C LEU A 67 -5.47 -0.89 -6.80
N MET A 68 -4.49 -1.57 -7.40
CA MET A 68 -4.23 -3.00 -7.17
C MET A 68 -3.89 -3.26 -5.69
N ILE A 69 -3.03 -2.44 -5.08
CA ILE A 69 -2.67 -2.53 -3.66
C ILE A 69 -3.90 -2.33 -2.76
N ARG A 70 -4.66 -1.26 -2.99
CA ARG A 70 -5.83 -0.97 -2.16
C ARG A 70 -6.91 -2.03 -2.30
N THR A 71 -7.22 -2.43 -3.52
CA THR A 71 -8.24 -3.47 -3.77
C THR A 71 -7.84 -4.83 -3.23
N TYR A 72 -6.55 -5.19 -3.28
CA TYR A 72 -6.03 -6.39 -2.63
C TYR A 72 -6.31 -6.37 -1.12
N ILE A 73 -5.97 -5.27 -0.44
CA ILE A 73 -6.18 -5.13 1.01
C ILE A 73 -7.68 -5.09 1.36
N MET A 74 -8.50 -4.38 0.57
CA MET A 74 -9.96 -4.32 0.76
C MET A 74 -10.67 -5.66 0.50
N ALA A 75 -10.12 -6.50 -0.39
CA ALA A 75 -10.62 -7.84 -0.65
C ALA A 75 -10.06 -8.88 0.32
N TYR A 76 -9.08 -8.50 1.16
CA TYR A 76 -8.35 -9.43 1.99
C TYR A 76 -9.27 -10.09 3.03
N SER A 77 -9.31 -11.41 2.99
CA SER A 77 -9.96 -12.25 3.98
C SER A 77 -8.93 -13.22 4.54
N ALA A 78 -8.35 -12.89 5.71
CA ALA A 78 -7.52 -13.84 6.44
C ALA A 78 -8.36 -15.11 6.67
N GLY A 79 -7.94 -16.26 6.14
CA GLY A 79 -8.70 -17.51 5.96
C GLY A 79 -9.30 -18.19 7.20
N GLY A 80 -9.59 -17.47 8.28
CA GLY A 80 -10.54 -17.90 9.28
C GLY A 80 -11.96 -17.78 8.75
N LYS A 81 -12.78 -18.81 8.97
CA LYS A 81 -14.24 -18.69 8.91
C LYS A 81 -14.63 -17.53 9.83
N SER A 82 -14.81 -16.34 9.28
CA SER A 82 -15.44 -15.25 10.01
C SER A 82 -16.82 -15.79 10.31
N LYS A 83 -17.07 -16.17 11.58
CA LYS A 83 -18.42 -16.52 12.02
C LYS A 83 -19.28 -15.40 11.50
N SER A 84 -20.25 -15.75 10.65
CA SER A 84 -21.32 -14.86 10.24
C SER A 84 -21.96 -14.29 11.50
N LYS A 85 -21.42 -13.20 12.03
CA LYS A 85 -22.14 -12.30 12.89
C LYS A 85 -23.02 -11.56 11.91
N SER A 86 -24.19 -12.14 11.69
CA SER A 86 -25.37 -11.47 11.18
C SER A 86 -25.32 -9.99 11.56
N ARG A 87 -25.22 -9.12 10.55
CA ARG A 87 -25.62 -7.72 10.63
C ARG A 87 -26.04 -7.29 9.24
N THR A 88 -27.34 -7.39 9.03
CA THR A 88 -28.16 -6.33 8.47
C THR A 88 -27.50 -4.94 8.59
N LYS A 89 -26.69 -4.57 7.60
CA LYS A 89 -26.53 -3.18 7.16
C LYS A 89 -25.89 -3.22 5.78
N THR A 90 -26.73 -3.20 4.77
CA THR A 90 -26.37 -2.80 3.41
C THR A 90 -25.94 -1.34 3.43
N THR A 91 -24.67 -1.08 3.76
CA THR A 91 -24.08 0.25 3.56
C THR A 91 -23.74 0.39 2.09
N LYS A 92 -24.63 1.03 1.32
CA LYS A 92 -24.43 1.61 -0.02
C LYS A 92 -23.05 1.32 -0.65
N GLY A 93 -22.84 0.12 -1.20
CA GLY A 93 -21.72 -0.17 -2.09
C GLY A 93 -20.30 -0.24 -1.49
N TYR A 94 -20.11 -0.28 -0.16
CA TYR A 94 -18.77 -0.38 0.45
C TYR A 94 -18.46 -1.79 0.97
N PHE A 95 -17.23 -2.26 0.74
CA PHE A 95 -16.70 -3.49 1.31
C PHE A 95 -16.71 -3.40 2.84
N ASN A 96 -17.45 -4.29 3.50
CA ASN A 96 -17.54 -4.38 4.96
C ASN A 96 -16.38 -5.20 5.53
N ASN A 97 -15.14 -4.79 5.28
CA ASN A 97 -13.96 -5.48 5.79
C ASN A 97 -13.24 -4.62 6.86
N GLU A 98 -12.37 -5.28 7.63
CA GLU A 98 -11.57 -4.65 8.70
C GLU A 98 -10.21 -4.13 8.19
N PHE A 99 -9.92 -4.23 6.89
CA PHE A 99 -8.62 -3.97 6.27
C PHE A 99 -8.74 -2.93 5.15
N ASP A 100 -8.19 -1.73 5.35
CA ASP A 100 -8.01 -0.74 4.30
C ASP A 100 -6.59 -0.16 4.37
N ILE A 101 -6.19 0.55 3.33
CA ILE A 101 -4.92 1.27 3.25
C ILE A 101 -5.18 2.67 2.70
N ARG A 102 -4.56 3.67 3.34
CA ARG A 102 -4.45 5.01 2.77
C ARG A 102 -3.26 5.02 1.83
N LEU A 103 -3.41 5.59 0.65
CA LEU A 103 -2.35 5.68 -0.36
C LEU A 103 -2.28 7.09 -0.91
N ALA A 104 -1.07 7.56 -1.17
CA ALA A 104 -0.77 8.82 -1.84
C ALA A 104 0.26 8.57 -2.96
N ILE A 105 0.17 9.35 -4.04
CA ILE A 105 1.10 9.28 -5.17
C ILE A 105 1.77 10.63 -5.32
N GLY A 106 3.08 10.68 -5.15
CA GLY A 106 3.89 11.84 -5.45
C GLY A 106 4.55 11.68 -6.81
N ILE A 107 4.42 12.69 -7.67
CA ILE A 107 5.04 12.75 -8.99
C ILE A 107 5.99 13.94 -8.99
N GLY A 108 7.25 13.71 -9.30
CA GLY A 108 8.27 14.76 -9.25
C GLY A 108 9.65 14.22 -9.56
N THR A 109 10.66 15.08 -9.38
CA THR A 109 12.06 14.63 -9.46
C THR A 109 12.43 13.74 -8.27
N VAL A 110 13.46 12.92 -8.48
CA VAL A 110 14.09 12.12 -7.43
C VAL A 110 15.56 12.46 -7.39
N ASP A 111 16.06 12.81 -6.20
CA ASP A 111 17.43 13.25 -6.01
C ASP A 111 18.37 12.04 -5.89
N PHE A 112 17.96 11.03 -5.11
CA PHE A 112 18.69 9.77 -5.01
C PHE A 112 17.77 8.62 -4.57
N ILE A 113 18.11 7.40 -5.01
CA ILE A 113 17.44 6.16 -4.59
C ILE A 113 18.43 5.27 -3.85
N LYS A 114 18.06 4.85 -2.64
CA LYS A 114 18.81 3.85 -1.87
C LYS A 114 18.24 2.46 -2.14
N ASN A 115 19.02 1.62 -2.83
CA ASN A 115 18.57 0.28 -3.23
C ASN A 115 18.25 -0.65 -2.06
N SER A 116 18.89 -0.47 -0.91
CA SER A 116 18.69 -1.29 0.28
C SER A 116 17.40 -0.96 1.03
N LYS A 117 17.02 0.32 1.09
CA LYS A 117 15.83 0.83 1.77
C LYS A 117 15.32 2.06 1.04
N ILE A 118 14.25 1.91 0.26
CA ILE A 118 13.66 3.02 -0.47
C ILE A 118 13.17 4.12 0.47
N SER A 119 12.75 3.77 1.69
CA SER A 119 12.34 4.70 2.76
C SER A 119 13.42 5.70 3.18
N THR A 120 14.68 5.46 2.78
CA THR A 120 15.82 6.36 3.01
C THR A 120 16.24 7.13 1.76
N SER A 121 15.45 7.08 0.69
CA SER A 121 15.60 7.87 -0.54
C SER A 121 14.97 9.26 -0.37
N ASP A 122 15.29 10.20 -1.25
CA ASP A 122 14.74 11.56 -1.19
C ASP A 122 14.52 12.17 -2.58
N GLY A 123 13.72 13.22 -2.61
CA GLY A 123 13.35 14.00 -3.78
C GLY A 123 11.92 14.51 -3.69
N GLU A 124 11.55 15.38 -4.63
CA GLU A 124 10.23 15.97 -4.72
C GLU A 124 9.11 14.92 -4.71
N ALA A 125 9.24 13.85 -5.49
CA ALA A 125 8.24 12.78 -5.55
C ALA A 125 8.04 12.09 -4.18
N PHE A 126 9.11 11.90 -3.42
CA PHE A 126 9.05 11.31 -2.08
C PHE A 126 8.33 12.24 -1.12
N ARG A 127 8.71 13.52 -1.07
CA ARG A 127 8.11 14.53 -0.20
C ARG A 127 6.61 14.72 -0.47
N ILE A 128 6.23 14.91 -1.73
CA ILE A 128 4.81 15.07 -2.12
C ILE A 128 3.99 13.84 -1.70
N SER A 129 4.51 12.62 -1.92
CA SER A 129 3.78 11.41 -1.54
C SER A 129 3.61 11.27 -0.02
N GLY A 130 4.60 11.71 0.77
CA GLY A 130 4.52 11.71 2.23
C GLY A 130 3.54 12.75 2.75
N GLU A 131 3.70 14.00 2.31
CA GLU A 131 2.83 15.12 2.71
C GLU A 131 1.36 14.85 2.37
N ALA A 132 1.07 14.31 1.19
CA ALA A 132 -0.29 13.97 0.78
C ALA A 132 -0.89 12.75 1.50
N LEU A 133 -0.07 11.91 2.13
CA LEU A 133 -0.56 10.81 2.97
C LEU A 133 -0.95 11.31 4.37
N ASP A 134 -0.25 12.34 4.85
CA ASP A 134 -0.42 12.92 6.18
C ASP A 134 -1.53 13.99 6.26
N SER A 135 -1.96 14.55 5.13
CA SER A 135 -3.06 15.53 5.01
C SER A 135 -4.44 14.92 5.19
#